data_AF-A0A212F1E9-F1
#
_entry.id   AF-A0A212F1E9-F1
#
_cell.length_a   1.000
_cell.length_b   1.000
_cell.length_c   1.000
_cell.angle_alpha   90.00
_cell.angle_beta   90.00
_cell.angle_gamma   90.00
#
_symmetry.space_group_name_H-M   'P 1'
#
loop_
_entity.id
_entity.type
_entity.pdbx_description
1 polymer ?
#
loop_
_entity_poly.entity_id
_entity_poly.type
_entity_poly.pdbx_seq_one_letter_code
_entity_poly.pdbx_strand_id
1 'polypeptide(L)'
;MVFRIVIAGESQCNIFAEVCLVADHISQNLPSFCYERIEKPVAEWKLWLCKINQKNKWHHIDSPIIWKELLMMGSKPFYIGGACEFLEYCHSYYNFDLFLSPTRFEHLVYNYGQYQRKIKQEKRLNSSSQIFDYQNDVKKSDYTICISGAGNPISMFIISGLFELTSGDKIISKIYIYDDDCSQSFMDFIEYECNFLGGDLSSKVVKNIEKIGVALTGTNLLIILDYVPFRSTYSIGKWLYENKKVMERIALNINASASQKMYIVFPNLGPACYNATVLANAVKSLPRSNIVVVTSDIGLDIVPVAAEIADVPLKNIFCPPVWGFVGINHLADIHTTIHKYESFDPYNRFIKVRNSTLCVGTLTPELRSMEYLMFSDDTLWTKVAERKIQKKLSERPICINKAVAVLNLVKLWLFYPDPKNVVNLGIPCNGAFGLTFGGHFSQPANLVNGKWEPASNYALPRDPNMSISYLEEIAKLWSVVMRLWDMWGALWTVEALVLFLGVLATPLDPVPQSLGGERRLYYSYALFFSK
;
A
#
# COMPACT_ATOMS: atom_id res chain seq x y z
N MET A 1 -10.96 -23.85 -2.19
CA MET A 1 -11.32 -25.22 -1.74
C MET A 1 -11.37 -25.20 -0.22
N VAL A 2 -12.54 -25.35 0.39
CA VAL A 2 -12.70 -25.15 1.85
C VAL A 2 -12.40 -26.46 2.58
N PHE A 3 -11.38 -26.45 3.42
CA PHE A 3 -10.99 -27.56 4.28
C PHE A 3 -11.20 -27.18 5.73
N ARG A 4 -11.48 -28.19 6.56
CA ARG A 4 -11.73 -28.06 7.99
C ARG A 4 -10.57 -28.70 8.74
N ILE A 5 -10.03 -28.01 9.73
CA ILE A 5 -9.01 -28.58 10.62
C ILE A 5 -9.70 -29.19 11.83
N VAL A 6 -9.39 -30.42 12.18
CA VAL A 6 -9.90 -31.07 13.38
C VAL A 6 -8.78 -31.18 14.39
N ILE A 7 -9.01 -30.63 15.58
CA ILE A 7 -8.09 -30.63 16.72
C ILE A 7 -8.74 -31.48 17.80
N ALA A 8 -8.17 -32.66 18.07
CA ALA A 8 -8.66 -33.54 19.11
C ALA A 8 -7.65 -33.68 20.24
N GLY A 9 -8.13 -33.71 21.47
CA GLY A 9 -7.27 -33.82 22.63
C GLY A 9 -7.98 -34.25 23.90
N GLU A 10 -7.15 -34.56 24.88
CA GLU A 10 -7.58 -34.93 26.21
C GLU A 10 -8.04 -33.72 27.01
N SER A 11 -9.16 -33.84 27.72
CA SER A 11 -9.80 -32.76 28.53
C SER A 11 -8.90 -32.08 29.56
N GLN A 12 -7.85 -32.75 30.06
CA GLN A 12 -6.90 -32.20 31.03
C GLN A 12 -5.52 -31.89 30.42
N CYS A 13 -5.38 -31.95 29.10
CA CYS A 13 -4.13 -31.66 28.41
C CYS A 13 -3.97 -30.16 28.18
N ASN A 14 -2.95 -29.57 28.82
CA ASN A 14 -2.63 -28.14 28.67
C ASN A 14 -2.28 -27.78 27.22
N ILE A 15 -1.51 -28.64 26.54
CA ILE A 15 -1.07 -28.43 25.15
C ILE A 15 -2.28 -28.42 24.19
N PHE A 16 -3.29 -29.27 24.43
CA PHE A 16 -4.53 -29.27 23.65
C PHE A 16 -5.30 -27.97 23.81
N ALA A 17 -5.42 -27.47 25.05
CA ALA A 17 -6.07 -26.20 25.32
C ALA A 17 -5.34 -25.02 24.64
N GLU A 18 -4.01 -25.01 24.67
CA GLU A 18 -3.17 -24.00 24.01
C GLU A 18 -3.35 -24.00 22.49
N VAL A 19 -3.35 -25.19 21.88
CA VAL A 19 -3.57 -25.35 20.44
C VAL A 19 -4.98 -24.89 20.04
N CYS A 20 -6.01 -25.16 20.85
CA CYS A 20 -7.35 -24.64 20.61
C CYS A 20 -7.41 -23.11 20.71
N LEU A 21 -6.68 -22.48 21.64
CA LEU A 21 -6.61 -21.02 21.74
C LEU A 21 -5.95 -20.40 20.51
N VAL A 22 -4.89 -21.01 19.99
CA VAL A 22 -4.25 -20.58 18.74
C VAL A 22 -5.24 -20.71 17.58
N ALA A 23 -5.95 -21.84 17.48
CA ALA A 23 -6.96 -22.03 16.44
C ALA A 23 -8.15 -21.07 16.57
N ASP A 24 -8.59 -20.73 17.79
CA ASP A 24 -9.60 -19.70 18.04
C ASP A 24 -9.12 -18.34 17.56
N HIS A 25 -7.88 -17.97 17.88
CA HIS A 25 -7.29 -16.70 17.44
C HIS A 25 -7.14 -16.62 15.91
N ILE A 26 -6.70 -17.71 15.28
CA ILE A 26 -6.57 -17.79 13.82
C ILE A 26 -7.96 -17.73 13.16
N SER A 27 -8.96 -18.42 13.71
CA SER A 27 -10.33 -18.38 13.15
C SER A 27 -11.00 -17.01 13.25
N GLN A 28 -10.68 -16.21 14.27
CA GLN A 28 -11.18 -14.83 14.41
C GLN A 28 -10.50 -13.87 13.43
N ASN A 29 -9.24 -14.12 13.08
CA ASN A 29 -8.44 -13.22 12.25
C ASN A 29 -8.41 -13.63 10.76
N LEU A 30 -8.73 -14.88 10.43
CA LEU A 30 -8.72 -15.40 9.06
C LEU A 30 -10.11 -15.98 8.68
N PRO A 31 -10.86 -15.33 7.78
CA PRO A 31 -12.23 -15.74 7.44
C PRO A 31 -12.34 -17.08 6.68
N SER A 32 -11.23 -17.63 6.19
CA SER A 32 -11.18 -18.93 5.50
C SER A 32 -10.72 -20.10 6.40
N PHE A 33 -10.38 -19.84 7.67
CA PHE A 33 -9.94 -20.85 8.62
C PHE A 33 -11.13 -21.38 9.42
N CYS A 34 -11.49 -22.65 9.21
CA CYS A 34 -12.53 -23.34 9.95
C CYS A 34 -11.94 -24.53 10.71
N TYR A 35 -12.24 -24.65 12.01
CA TYR A 35 -11.77 -25.77 12.81
C TYR A 35 -12.85 -26.41 13.69
N GLU A 36 -12.64 -27.66 14.06
CA GLU A 36 -13.45 -28.42 15.02
C GLU A 36 -12.62 -28.87 16.20
N ARG A 37 -13.19 -28.73 17.39
CA ARG A 37 -12.61 -29.24 18.63
C ARG A 37 -13.30 -30.55 19.05
N ILE A 38 -12.51 -31.62 19.20
CA ILE A 38 -12.97 -32.89 19.77
C ILE A 38 -12.28 -33.11 21.11
N GLU A 39 -13.02 -32.94 22.20
CA GLU A 39 -12.52 -33.15 23.55
C GLU A 39 -12.93 -34.54 24.06
N LYS A 40 -11.99 -35.28 24.67
CA LYS A 40 -12.27 -36.58 25.29
C LYS A 40 -11.82 -36.64 26.75
N PRO A 41 -12.55 -37.34 27.63
CA PRO A 41 -12.12 -37.57 29.00
C PRO A 41 -10.79 -38.32 29.06
N VAL A 42 -9.98 -38.02 30.11
CA VAL A 42 -8.68 -38.66 30.39
C VAL A 42 -8.75 -40.19 30.30
N ALA A 43 -9.79 -40.78 30.90
CA ALA A 43 -9.99 -42.22 30.93
C ALA A 43 -10.25 -42.86 29.55
N GLU A 44 -10.79 -42.07 28.61
CA GLU A 44 -11.21 -42.55 27.28
C GLU A 44 -10.22 -42.19 26.18
N TRP A 45 -9.30 -41.23 26.43
CA TRP A 45 -8.39 -40.70 25.43
C TRP A 45 -7.55 -41.77 24.74
N LYS A 46 -6.85 -42.61 25.52
CA LYS A 46 -5.96 -43.65 24.96
C LYS A 46 -6.69 -44.68 24.11
N LEU A 47 -7.87 -45.12 24.56
CA LEU A 47 -8.71 -46.07 23.82
C LEU A 47 -9.29 -45.45 22.55
N TRP A 48 -9.68 -44.17 22.62
CA TRP A 48 -10.20 -43.43 21.48
C TRP A 48 -9.10 -43.16 20.42
N LEU A 49 -7.90 -42.74 20.85
CA LEU A 49 -6.75 -42.48 19.98
C LEU A 49 -6.32 -43.77 19.25
N CYS A 50 -6.31 -44.91 19.94
CA CYS A 50 -6.00 -46.20 19.32
C CYS A 50 -6.98 -46.57 18.21
N LYS A 51 -8.29 -46.34 18.41
CA LYS A 51 -9.33 -46.57 17.39
C LYS A 51 -9.16 -45.64 16.18
N ILE A 52 -8.85 -44.36 16.39
CA ILE A 52 -8.62 -43.40 15.31
C ILE A 52 -7.36 -43.74 14.51
N ASN A 53 -6.27 -44.09 15.19
CA ASN A 53 -5.03 -44.57 14.56
C ASN A 53 -5.26 -45.82 13.70
N GLN A 54 -6.02 -46.79 14.20
CA GLN A 54 -6.37 -48.00 13.44
C GLN A 54 -7.26 -47.69 12.23
N LYS A 55 -8.27 -46.82 12.40
CA LYS A 55 -9.20 -46.43 11.33
C LYS A 55 -8.50 -45.71 10.19
N ASN A 56 -7.59 -44.78 10.50
CA ASN A 56 -6.95 -43.90 9.52
C ASN A 56 -5.52 -44.33 9.13
N LYS A 57 -5.01 -45.41 9.72
CA LYS A 57 -3.62 -45.92 9.57
C LYS A 57 -2.57 -44.87 10.00
N TRP A 58 -2.77 -44.28 11.17
CA TRP A 58 -1.84 -43.32 11.78
C TRP A 58 -1.12 -43.91 12.99
N HIS A 59 -0.02 -43.29 13.39
CA HIS A 59 0.82 -43.71 14.52
C HIS A 59 1.06 -42.56 15.51
N HIS A 60 0.00 -41.86 15.91
CA HIS A 60 0.09 -40.77 16.90
C HIS A 60 -0.02 -41.29 18.34
N ILE A 61 0.76 -40.74 19.27
CA ILE A 61 0.91 -41.31 20.63
C ILE A 61 0.31 -40.38 21.70
N ASP A 62 0.49 -39.07 21.56
CA ASP A 62 0.21 -38.10 22.63
C ASP A 62 -1.05 -37.25 22.33
N SER A 63 -1.35 -36.28 23.19
CA SER A 63 -2.39 -35.27 22.97
C SER A 63 -1.72 -33.91 22.73
N PRO A 64 -2.20 -33.06 21.81
CA PRO A 64 -3.33 -33.24 20.88
C PRO A 64 -2.95 -33.90 19.55
N ILE A 65 -3.93 -34.52 18.88
CA ILE A 65 -3.83 -34.98 17.48
C ILE A 65 -4.59 -34.04 16.55
N ILE A 66 -3.95 -33.59 15.48
CA ILE A 66 -4.52 -32.65 14.51
C ILE A 66 -4.48 -33.22 13.08
N TRP A 67 -5.55 -33.02 12.34
CA TRP A 67 -5.66 -33.41 10.92
C TRP A 67 -6.58 -32.46 10.14
N LYS A 68 -6.56 -32.54 8.81
CA LYS A 68 -7.45 -31.78 7.92
C LYS A 68 -8.42 -32.68 7.15
N GLU A 69 -9.63 -32.20 6.94
CA GLU A 69 -10.70 -32.87 6.19
C GLU A 69 -11.27 -31.93 5.12
N LEU A 70 -11.60 -32.47 3.94
CA LEU A 70 -12.30 -31.71 2.90
C LEU A 70 -13.81 -31.80 3.16
N LEU A 71 -14.54 -30.69 3.04
CA LEU A 71 -15.99 -30.62 3.31
C LEU A 71 -16.88 -31.38 2.30
N MET A 72 -16.31 -32.25 1.46
CA MET A 72 -17.06 -33.13 0.54
C MET A 72 -17.29 -34.51 1.19
N MET A 73 -18.52 -35.03 1.09
CA MET A 73 -18.89 -36.37 1.59
C MET A 73 -17.93 -37.44 1.03
N GLY A 74 -17.29 -38.20 1.94
CA GLY A 74 -16.36 -39.29 1.58
C GLY A 74 -14.87 -38.91 1.53
N SER A 75 -14.48 -37.71 1.96
CA SER A 75 -13.08 -37.30 1.96
C SER A 75 -12.22 -38.06 2.97
N LYS A 76 -10.98 -38.38 2.58
CA LYS A 76 -10.00 -39.07 3.44
C LYS A 76 -9.30 -38.03 4.33
N PRO A 77 -9.24 -38.23 5.66
CA PRO A 77 -8.55 -37.29 6.55
C PRO A 77 -7.04 -37.30 6.28
N PHE A 78 -6.44 -36.11 6.24
CA PHE A 78 -5.00 -35.93 6.06
C PHE A 78 -4.35 -35.52 7.38
N TYR A 79 -3.48 -36.38 7.89
CA TYR A 79 -2.77 -36.20 9.15
C TYR A 79 -1.83 -35.00 9.10
N ILE A 80 -1.89 -34.13 10.10
CA ILE A 80 -0.97 -32.99 10.26
C ILE A 80 0.09 -33.34 11.31
N GLY A 81 -0.32 -33.79 12.49
CA GLY A 81 0.61 -34.14 13.57
C GLY A 81 0.09 -33.77 14.94
N GLY A 82 1.01 -33.42 15.84
CA GLY A 82 0.71 -32.87 17.15
C GLY A 82 0.75 -31.35 17.15
N ALA A 83 0.89 -30.77 18.35
CA ALA A 83 0.88 -29.32 18.54
C ALA A 83 1.98 -28.60 17.76
N CYS A 84 3.20 -29.14 17.76
CA CYS A 84 4.35 -28.54 17.06
C CYS A 84 4.13 -28.52 15.54
N GLU A 85 3.76 -29.66 14.97
CA GLU A 85 3.52 -29.79 13.53
C GLU A 85 2.33 -28.95 13.07
N PHE A 86 1.31 -28.77 13.92
CA PHE A 86 0.20 -27.87 13.65
C PHE A 86 0.62 -26.40 13.64
N LEU A 87 1.49 -25.97 14.56
CA LEU A 87 2.00 -24.60 14.58
C LEU A 87 2.90 -24.32 13.38
N GLU A 88 3.76 -25.28 12.98
CA GLU A 88 4.55 -25.20 11.75
C GLU A 88 3.65 -25.15 10.51
N TYR A 89 2.56 -25.93 10.50
CA TYR A 89 1.54 -25.87 9.45
C TYR A 89 0.86 -24.49 9.41
N CYS A 90 0.51 -23.91 10.55
CA CYS A 90 -0.07 -22.58 10.63
C CYS A 90 0.90 -21.48 10.16
N HIS A 91 2.17 -21.59 10.52
CA HIS A 91 3.22 -20.67 10.08
C HIS A 91 3.42 -20.77 8.56
N SER A 92 3.61 -21.98 8.02
CA SER A 92 3.90 -22.18 6.60
C SER A 92 2.71 -21.93 5.66
N TYR A 93 1.49 -22.26 6.10
CA TYR A 93 0.29 -22.18 5.26
C TYR A 93 -0.48 -20.86 5.43
N TYR A 94 -0.51 -20.30 6.65
CA TYR A 94 -1.26 -19.08 6.96
C TYR A 94 -0.38 -17.87 7.27
N ASN A 95 0.95 -17.97 7.13
CA ASN A 95 1.93 -16.92 7.50
C ASN A 95 1.71 -16.41 8.94
N PHE A 96 1.37 -17.31 9.86
CA PHE A 96 1.15 -16.98 11.26
C PHE A 96 2.48 -16.95 12.04
N ASP A 97 3.00 -15.75 12.31
CA ASP A 97 4.23 -15.54 13.09
C ASP A 97 3.93 -15.55 14.60
N LEU A 98 4.29 -16.63 15.31
CA LEU A 98 4.40 -16.61 16.77
C LEU A 98 5.77 -17.19 17.17
N PHE A 99 6.66 -16.34 17.68
CA PHE A 99 7.94 -16.75 18.27
C PHE A 99 7.66 -17.56 19.55
N LEU A 100 7.82 -18.88 19.48
CA LEU A 100 7.53 -19.80 20.58
C LEU A 100 8.81 -20.48 21.10
N SER A 101 9.18 -20.19 22.35
CA SER A 101 9.97 -21.11 23.16
C SER A 101 9.04 -21.83 24.15
N PRO A 102 9.24 -23.14 24.43
CA PRO A 102 8.40 -23.92 25.36
C PRO A 102 8.35 -23.33 26.78
N THR A 103 9.35 -22.54 27.17
CA THR A 103 9.47 -21.93 28.50
C THR A 103 8.53 -20.75 28.77
N ARG A 104 7.91 -20.14 27.74
CA ARG A 104 7.02 -18.97 27.92
C ARG A 104 5.58 -19.30 28.31
N PHE A 105 5.20 -20.57 28.35
CA PHE A 105 3.85 -21.00 28.73
C PHE A 105 3.56 -20.91 30.24
N GLU A 106 4.57 -20.92 31.12
CA GLU A 106 4.34 -20.90 32.58
C GLU A 106 3.69 -19.61 33.11
N HIS A 107 3.97 -18.46 32.48
CA HIS A 107 3.47 -17.16 32.97
C HIS A 107 2.08 -16.78 32.46
N LEU A 108 1.61 -17.42 31.38
CA LEU A 108 0.25 -17.21 30.84
C LEU A 108 -0.84 -17.85 31.73
N VAL A 109 -0.48 -18.94 32.43
CA VAL A 109 -1.36 -19.68 33.34
C VAL A 109 -1.79 -18.85 34.55
N TYR A 110 -0.91 -18.00 35.11
CA TYR A 110 -1.22 -17.18 36.28
C TYR A 110 -2.18 -16.00 35.97
N ASN A 111 -2.08 -15.43 34.77
CA ASN A 111 -2.92 -14.29 34.36
C ASN A 111 -4.34 -14.71 33.92
N TYR A 112 -4.55 -15.99 33.60
CA TYR A 112 -5.80 -16.53 33.08
C TYR A 112 -6.96 -16.47 34.10
N GLY A 113 -6.68 -16.73 35.38
CA GLY A 113 -7.70 -16.67 36.45
C GLY A 113 -8.23 -15.26 36.72
N GLN A 114 -7.38 -14.25 36.52
CA GLN A 114 -7.74 -12.83 36.64
C GLN A 114 -8.57 -12.37 35.42
N TYR A 115 -8.18 -12.81 34.22
CA TYR A 115 -8.86 -12.48 32.97
C TYR A 115 -10.27 -13.10 32.89
N GLN A 116 -10.44 -14.37 33.27
CA GLN A 116 -11.76 -15.03 33.31
C GLN A 116 -12.72 -14.37 34.31
N ARG A 117 -12.21 -13.87 35.46
CA ARG A 117 -13.02 -13.13 36.45
C ARG A 117 -13.49 -11.79 35.91
N LYS A 118 -12.62 -11.08 35.18
CA LYS A 118 -12.94 -9.79 34.55
C LYS A 118 -13.99 -9.93 33.44
N ILE A 119 -13.86 -10.95 32.58
CA ILE A 119 -14.87 -11.28 31.55
C ILE A 119 -16.22 -11.68 32.17
N LYS A 120 -16.22 -12.43 33.29
CA LYS A 120 -17.48 -12.79 34.00
C LYS A 120 -18.14 -11.59 34.68
N GLN A 121 -17.37 -10.60 35.15
CA GLN A 121 -17.91 -9.35 35.70
C GLN A 121 -18.46 -8.43 34.60
N GLU A 122 -17.74 -8.27 33.48
CA GLU A 122 -18.20 -7.47 32.34
C GLU A 122 -19.46 -8.05 31.68
N LYS A 123 -19.55 -9.39 31.55
CA LYS A 123 -20.77 -10.04 31.05
C LYS A 123 -21.98 -9.86 31.98
N ARG A 124 -21.78 -9.81 33.31
CA ARG A 124 -22.87 -9.58 34.28
C ARG A 124 -23.34 -8.12 34.32
N LEU A 125 -22.41 -7.17 34.15
CA LEU A 125 -22.74 -5.74 34.04
C LEU A 125 -23.46 -5.43 32.72
N ASN A 126 -23.10 -6.09 31.62
CA ASN A 126 -23.73 -5.88 30.31
C ASN A 126 -25.06 -6.64 30.13
N SER A 127 -25.44 -7.53 31.05
CA SER A 127 -26.72 -8.27 30.97
C SER A 127 -27.91 -7.51 31.58
N SER A 128 -27.66 -6.39 32.26
CA SER A 128 -28.71 -5.61 32.96
C SER A 128 -28.98 -4.24 32.31
N SER A 129 -28.37 -3.96 31.16
CA SER A 129 -28.63 -2.75 30.37
C SER A 129 -28.85 -3.14 28.92
N GLN A 130 -30.05 -2.82 28.41
CA GLN A 130 -30.47 -2.85 27.00
C GLN A 130 -31.11 -4.16 26.50
N ILE A 131 -32.28 -4.49 27.07
CA ILE A 131 -33.44 -4.80 26.22
C ILE A 131 -33.97 -3.43 25.75
N PHE A 132 -33.66 -3.05 24.52
CA PHE A 132 -34.47 -2.11 23.74
C PHE A 132 -34.31 -2.47 22.28
N ASP A 133 -35.39 -3.01 21.72
CA ASP A 133 -35.65 -2.99 20.29
C ASP A 133 -35.50 -1.56 19.77
N TYR A 134 -34.53 -1.36 18.88
CA TYR A 134 -34.60 -0.28 17.90
C TYR A 134 -34.27 -0.88 16.53
N GLN A 135 -35.32 -1.01 15.73
CA GLN A 135 -35.22 -0.82 14.29
C GLN A 135 -34.48 0.50 14.06
N ASN A 136 -33.19 0.43 13.76
CA ASN A 136 -32.46 1.54 13.17
C ASN A 136 -32.13 1.13 11.74
N ASP A 137 -32.78 1.79 10.80
CA ASP A 137 -32.29 1.98 9.43
C ASP A 137 -30.88 2.59 9.51
N VAL A 138 -29.85 1.74 9.58
CA VAL A 138 -28.47 2.18 9.41
C VAL A 138 -28.25 2.40 7.92
N LYS A 139 -28.33 3.67 7.48
CA LYS A 139 -27.95 4.07 6.11
C LYS A 139 -26.50 3.61 5.84
N LYS A 140 -26.32 2.56 5.04
CA LYS A 140 -25.04 2.23 4.42
C LYS A 140 -24.55 3.44 3.63
N SER A 141 -23.30 3.85 3.87
CA SER A 141 -22.68 4.90 3.07
C SER A 141 -22.01 4.25 1.86
N ASP A 142 -22.66 4.42 0.71
CA ASP A 142 -22.28 3.80 -0.55
C ASP A 142 -21.43 4.79 -1.38
N TYR A 143 -20.19 4.40 -1.68
CA TYR A 143 -19.31 5.17 -2.56
C TYR A 143 -19.48 4.76 -4.01
N THR A 144 -19.60 5.75 -4.89
CA THR A 144 -19.58 5.58 -6.34
C THR A 144 -18.26 6.12 -6.90
N ILE A 145 -17.57 5.30 -7.69
CA ILE A 145 -16.27 5.62 -8.27
C ILE A 145 -16.42 5.74 -9.79
N CYS A 146 -15.71 6.67 -10.42
CA CYS A 146 -15.58 6.75 -11.87
C CYS A 146 -14.10 6.58 -12.24
N ILE A 147 -13.81 5.77 -13.26
CA ILE A 147 -12.48 5.59 -13.83
C ILE A 147 -12.51 6.08 -15.26
N SER A 148 -11.73 7.12 -15.56
CA SER A 148 -11.53 7.65 -16.91
C SER A 148 -10.22 7.09 -17.48
N GLY A 149 -10.13 6.88 -18.80
CA GLY A 149 -9.02 6.17 -19.44
C GLY A 149 -9.01 4.67 -19.10
N ALA A 150 -10.20 4.08 -18.92
CA ALA A 150 -10.36 2.74 -18.39
C ALA A 150 -9.83 1.62 -19.30
N GLY A 151 -9.53 1.90 -20.57
CA GLY A 151 -8.84 0.99 -21.47
C GLY A 151 -7.38 0.71 -21.08
N ASN A 152 -6.83 1.49 -20.15
CA ASN A 152 -5.51 1.21 -19.59
C ASN A 152 -5.47 -0.17 -18.90
N PRO A 153 -4.45 -1.02 -19.12
CA PRO A 153 -4.35 -2.33 -18.47
C PRO A 153 -4.36 -2.29 -16.94
N ILE A 154 -3.96 -1.18 -16.32
CA ILE A 154 -3.96 -1.00 -14.86
C ILE A 154 -5.39 -0.95 -14.31
N SER A 155 -6.38 -0.54 -15.11
CA SER A 155 -7.78 -0.40 -14.70
C SER A 155 -8.35 -1.68 -14.12
N MET A 156 -8.08 -2.84 -14.73
CA MET A 156 -8.60 -4.13 -14.24
C MET A 156 -8.07 -4.45 -12.84
N PHE A 157 -6.78 -4.18 -12.57
CA PHE A 157 -6.19 -4.38 -11.25
C PHE A 157 -6.79 -3.42 -10.21
N ILE A 158 -7.05 -2.17 -10.59
CA ILE A 158 -7.72 -1.20 -9.72
C ILE A 158 -9.15 -1.64 -9.44
N ILE A 159 -9.94 -1.99 -10.46
CA ILE A 159 -11.34 -2.41 -10.30
C ILE A 159 -11.43 -3.64 -9.40
N SER A 160 -10.60 -4.66 -9.65
CA SER A 160 -10.53 -5.87 -8.82
C SER A 160 -10.23 -5.54 -7.36
N GLY A 161 -9.19 -4.73 -7.09
CA GLY A 161 -8.86 -4.34 -5.72
C GLY A 161 -9.93 -3.47 -5.05
N LEU A 162 -10.63 -2.60 -5.81
CA LEU A 162 -11.73 -1.78 -5.28
C LEU A 162 -12.92 -2.63 -4.84
N PHE A 163 -13.18 -3.76 -5.50
CA PHE A 163 -14.21 -4.69 -5.08
C PHE A 163 -13.89 -5.40 -3.77
N GLU A 164 -12.62 -5.64 -3.47
CA GLU A 164 -12.19 -6.23 -2.20
C GLU A 164 -12.24 -5.23 -1.02
N LEU A 165 -12.20 -3.92 -1.30
CA LEU A 165 -12.27 -2.90 -0.25
C LEU A 165 -13.66 -2.89 0.41
N THR A 166 -13.68 -3.30 1.68
CA THR A 166 -14.82 -3.17 2.60
C THR A 166 -14.28 -2.79 3.97
N SER A 167 -14.97 -1.88 4.67
CA SER A 167 -14.61 -1.55 6.05
C SER A 167 -15.85 -1.10 6.81
N GLY A 168 -16.29 -1.93 7.77
CA GLY A 168 -17.54 -1.71 8.50
C GLY A 168 -18.73 -1.57 7.53
N ASP A 169 -19.49 -0.48 7.68
CA ASP A 169 -20.69 -0.19 6.89
C ASP A 169 -20.40 0.60 5.59
N LYS A 170 -19.13 0.88 5.29
CA LYS A 170 -18.71 1.56 4.06
C LYS A 170 -18.42 0.54 2.96
N ILE A 171 -19.09 0.70 1.82
CA ILE A 171 -18.86 -0.12 0.62
C ILE A 171 -18.74 0.77 -0.63
N ILE A 172 -18.02 0.28 -1.63
CA ILE A 172 -18.09 0.80 -3.00
C ILE A 172 -19.23 0.08 -3.69
N SER A 173 -20.29 0.81 -4.08
CA SER A 173 -21.51 0.23 -4.64
C SER A 173 -21.53 0.21 -6.17
N LYS A 174 -20.87 1.18 -6.81
CA LYS A 174 -20.86 1.28 -8.26
C LYS A 174 -19.54 1.86 -8.77
N ILE A 175 -19.04 1.27 -9.86
CA ILE A 175 -17.86 1.73 -10.58
C ILE A 175 -18.26 2.05 -12.02
N TYR A 176 -18.17 3.32 -12.40
CA TYR A 176 -18.30 3.73 -13.80
C TYR A 176 -16.95 3.65 -14.49
N ILE A 177 -16.92 3.10 -15.70
CA ILE A 177 -15.73 3.08 -16.56
C ILE A 177 -16.00 3.89 -17.82
N TYR A 178 -15.02 4.68 -18.25
CA TYR A 178 -15.09 5.54 -19.42
C TYR A 178 -13.74 5.58 -20.14
N ASP A 179 -13.76 5.49 -21.47
CA ASP A 179 -12.59 5.68 -22.33
C ASP A 179 -13.06 6.10 -23.73
N ASP A 180 -12.61 7.26 -24.21
CA ASP A 180 -13.01 7.83 -25.52
C ASP A 180 -12.14 7.28 -26.67
N ASP A 181 -10.97 6.71 -26.36
CA ASP A 181 -10.00 6.21 -27.34
C ASP A 181 -10.19 4.70 -27.61
N CYS A 182 -10.99 4.01 -26.80
CA CYS A 182 -11.27 2.57 -26.93
C CYS A 182 -12.56 2.27 -27.71
N SER A 183 -12.59 1.12 -28.40
CA SER A 183 -13.82 0.67 -29.04
C SER A 183 -14.88 0.27 -28.01
N GLN A 184 -16.15 0.52 -28.33
CA GLN A 184 -17.28 0.11 -27.49
C GLN A 184 -17.22 -1.39 -27.14
N SER A 185 -16.88 -2.24 -28.12
CA SER A 185 -16.73 -3.70 -27.91
C SER A 185 -15.67 -4.07 -26.89
N PHE A 186 -14.57 -3.31 -26.81
CA PHE A 186 -13.51 -3.55 -25.83
C PHE A 186 -13.94 -3.10 -24.44
N MET A 187 -14.64 -1.97 -24.35
CA MET A 187 -15.20 -1.48 -23.09
C MET A 187 -16.29 -2.40 -22.53
N ASP A 188 -17.17 -2.93 -23.39
CA ASP A 188 -18.18 -3.91 -23.03
C ASP A 188 -17.54 -5.21 -22.52
N PHE A 189 -16.41 -5.62 -23.11
CA PHE A 189 -15.61 -6.74 -22.61
C PHE A 189 -15.07 -6.48 -21.20
N ILE A 190 -14.49 -5.29 -20.94
CA ILE A 190 -13.99 -4.93 -19.59
C ILE A 190 -15.14 -4.94 -18.58
N GLU A 191 -16.30 -4.37 -18.94
CA GLU A 191 -17.49 -4.38 -18.08
C GLU A 191 -17.94 -5.80 -17.75
N TYR A 192 -18.02 -6.68 -18.75
CA TYR A 192 -18.41 -8.07 -18.58
C TYR A 192 -17.45 -8.83 -17.65
N GLU A 193 -16.14 -8.76 -17.93
CA GLU A 193 -15.11 -9.44 -17.13
C GLU A 193 -15.10 -8.94 -15.69
N CYS A 194 -15.19 -7.63 -15.48
CA CYS A 194 -15.16 -7.06 -14.13
C CYS A 194 -16.41 -7.38 -13.32
N ASN A 195 -17.59 -7.46 -13.95
CA ASN A 195 -18.81 -7.87 -13.26
C ASN A 195 -18.80 -9.34 -12.85
N PHE A 196 -18.10 -10.21 -13.58
CA PHE A 196 -17.94 -11.62 -13.22
C PHE A 196 -17.08 -11.81 -11.95
N LEU A 197 -16.19 -10.87 -11.64
CA LEU A 197 -15.36 -10.89 -10.42
C LEU A 197 -16.16 -10.61 -9.14
N GLY A 198 -17.36 -10.02 -9.25
CA GLY A 198 -18.25 -9.80 -8.12
C GLY A 198 -18.96 -11.10 -7.72
N GLY A 199 -18.48 -11.80 -6.69
CA GLY A 199 -19.10 -13.03 -6.20
C GLY A 199 -20.57 -12.87 -5.76
N ASP A 200 -21.25 -14.02 -5.52
CA ASP A 200 -22.70 -14.24 -5.30
C ASP A 200 -23.44 -13.35 -4.26
N LEU A 201 -22.77 -12.41 -3.59
CA LEU A 201 -23.32 -11.56 -2.52
C LEU A 201 -23.15 -10.04 -2.74
N SER A 202 -22.67 -9.61 -3.90
CA SER A 202 -22.23 -8.22 -4.10
C SER A 202 -23.21 -7.39 -4.94
N SER A 203 -23.87 -6.41 -4.31
CA SER A 203 -24.59 -5.31 -4.98
C SER A 203 -23.69 -4.35 -5.77
N LYS A 204 -22.42 -4.72 -6.02
CA LYS A 204 -21.41 -3.89 -6.66
C LYS A 204 -21.42 -4.12 -8.17
N VAL A 205 -21.60 -3.04 -8.93
CA VAL A 205 -21.76 -3.10 -10.40
C VAL A 205 -20.71 -2.24 -11.08
N VAL A 206 -20.02 -2.79 -12.09
CA VAL A 206 -19.23 -2.03 -13.06
C VAL A 206 -20.12 -1.70 -14.24
N LYS A 207 -20.09 -0.45 -14.72
CA LYS A 207 -20.89 -0.01 -15.86
C LYS A 207 -20.08 0.89 -16.78
N ASN A 208 -20.05 0.55 -18.07
CA ASN A 208 -19.54 1.40 -19.13
C ASN A 208 -20.50 2.55 -19.41
N ILE A 209 -19.95 3.73 -19.66
CA ILE A 209 -20.70 4.95 -19.95
C ILE A 209 -20.17 5.59 -21.23
N GLU A 210 -21.07 6.09 -22.08
CA GLU A 210 -20.68 6.78 -23.32
C GLU A 210 -20.24 8.22 -23.09
N LYS A 211 -20.76 8.86 -22.03
CA LYS A 211 -20.48 10.28 -21.71
C LYS A 211 -20.10 10.43 -20.25
N ILE A 212 -18.86 10.87 -20.01
CA ILE A 212 -18.30 11.05 -18.67
C ILE A 212 -19.14 11.95 -17.76
N GLY A 213 -19.76 13.01 -18.29
CA GLY A 213 -20.58 13.94 -17.49
C GLY A 213 -21.74 13.26 -16.73
N VAL A 214 -22.33 12.21 -17.32
CA VAL A 214 -23.43 11.46 -16.68
C VAL A 214 -22.93 10.72 -15.44
N ALA A 215 -21.75 10.11 -15.49
CA ALA A 215 -21.16 9.45 -14.33
C ALA A 215 -20.81 10.46 -13.22
N LEU A 216 -20.19 11.58 -13.58
CA LEU A 216 -19.66 12.56 -12.62
C LEU A 216 -20.70 13.15 -11.67
N THR A 217 -21.98 13.18 -12.06
CA THR A 217 -23.08 13.76 -11.25
C THR A 217 -23.25 13.04 -9.90
N GLY A 218 -23.04 11.73 -9.87
CA GLY A 218 -23.19 10.89 -8.67
C GLY A 218 -21.87 10.33 -8.13
N THR A 219 -20.73 10.70 -8.72
CA THR A 219 -19.42 10.16 -8.36
C THR A 219 -18.85 10.83 -7.12
N ASN A 220 -18.37 10.02 -6.17
CA ASN A 220 -17.63 10.50 -4.99
C ASN A 220 -16.13 10.61 -5.26
N LEU A 221 -15.58 9.71 -6.09
CA LEU A 221 -14.16 9.65 -6.43
C LEU A 221 -13.96 9.40 -7.92
N LEU A 222 -13.21 10.28 -8.58
CA LEU A 222 -12.77 10.13 -9.97
C LEU A 222 -11.30 9.72 -10.01
N ILE A 223 -10.99 8.59 -10.65
CA ILE A 223 -9.62 8.15 -10.95
C ILE A 223 -9.35 8.44 -12.43
N ILE A 224 -8.33 9.26 -12.71
CA ILE A 224 -8.00 9.69 -14.08
C ILE A 224 -6.79 8.89 -14.57
N LEU A 225 -7.01 7.96 -15.49
CA LEU A 225 -5.96 7.21 -16.18
C LEU A 225 -5.63 7.80 -17.56
N ASP A 226 -6.35 8.83 -18.01
CA ASP A 226 -6.06 9.51 -19.27
C ASP A 226 -4.73 10.25 -19.21
N TYR A 227 -3.84 9.93 -20.14
CA TYR A 227 -2.61 10.66 -20.38
C TYR A 227 -2.13 10.41 -21.80
N VAL A 228 -1.36 11.35 -22.34
CA VAL A 228 -0.65 11.12 -23.60
C VAL A 228 0.70 10.50 -23.26
N PRO A 229 1.05 9.29 -23.74
CA PRO A 229 2.35 8.68 -23.48
C PRO A 229 3.47 9.44 -24.20
N PHE A 230 4.66 9.50 -23.58
CA PHE A 230 5.81 10.14 -24.21
C PHE A 230 6.27 9.31 -25.42
N ARG A 231 6.47 9.98 -26.55
CA ARG A 231 7.02 9.40 -27.78
C ARG A 231 8.38 10.04 -28.04
N SER A 232 9.36 9.26 -28.46
CA SER A 232 10.72 9.76 -28.77
C SER A 232 10.74 10.85 -29.85
N THR A 233 9.70 10.91 -30.70
CA THR A 233 9.54 11.96 -31.72
C THR A 233 9.01 13.29 -31.18
N TYR A 234 8.57 13.34 -29.92
CA TYR A 234 8.02 14.56 -29.34
C TYR A 234 9.09 15.36 -28.62
N SER A 235 9.09 16.68 -28.83
CA SER A 235 9.69 17.56 -27.85
C SER A 235 8.90 17.48 -26.54
N ILE A 236 9.59 17.62 -25.42
CA ILE A 236 8.98 17.64 -24.08
C ILE A 236 7.85 18.68 -23.98
N GLY A 237 8.01 19.87 -24.57
CA GLY A 237 6.97 20.91 -24.61
C GLY A 237 5.72 20.46 -25.37
N LYS A 238 5.87 19.80 -26.53
CA LYS A 238 4.75 19.24 -27.28
C LYS A 238 4.02 18.16 -26.46
N TRP A 239 4.76 17.28 -25.79
CA TRP A 239 4.17 16.24 -24.96
C TRP A 239 3.36 16.81 -23.78
N LEU A 240 3.88 17.83 -23.10
CA LEU A 240 3.17 18.54 -22.02
C LEU A 240 1.94 19.30 -22.53
N TYR A 241 2.02 19.88 -23.73
CA TYR A 241 0.90 20.58 -24.35
C TYR A 241 -0.24 19.62 -24.73
N GLU A 242 0.06 18.45 -25.30
CA GLU A 242 -0.99 17.46 -25.60
C GLU A 242 -1.64 16.90 -24.32
N ASN A 243 -0.85 16.64 -23.27
CA ASN A 243 -1.41 16.27 -21.96
C ASN A 243 -2.29 17.39 -21.38
N LYS A 244 -1.89 18.65 -21.52
CA LYS A 244 -2.68 19.80 -21.08
C LYS A 244 -4.06 19.83 -21.74
N LYS A 245 -4.15 19.61 -23.06
CA LYS A 245 -5.44 19.57 -23.78
C LYS A 245 -6.37 18.49 -23.23
N VAL A 246 -5.84 17.31 -22.92
CA VAL A 246 -6.61 16.21 -22.30
C VAL A 246 -7.16 16.67 -20.94
N MET A 247 -6.31 17.25 -20.08
CA MET A 247 -6.73 17.74 -18.77
C MET A 247 -7.76 18.88 -18.86
N GLU A 248 -7.62 19.81 -19.79
CA GLU A 248 -8.58 20.89 -20.01
C GLU A 248 -9.94 20.36 -20.49
N ARG A 249 -9.96 19.35 -21.38
CA ARG A 249 -11.19 18.67 -21.80
C ARG A 249 -11.89 17.99 -20.61
N ILE A 250 -11.14 17.29 -19.78
CA ILE A 250 -11.67 16.65 -18.55
C ILE A 250 -12.20 17.73 -17.59
N ALA A 251 -11.48 18.86 -17.42
CA ALA A 251 -11.91 19.96 -16.58
C ALA A 251 -13.26 20.55 -17.00
N LEU A 252 -13.55 20.66 -18.30
CA LEU A 252 -14.85 21.11 -18.81
C LEU A 252 -15.98 20.19 -18.32
N ASN A 253 -15.79 18.87 -18.41
CA ASN A 253 -16.78 17.90 -17.94
C ASN A 253 -16.99 17.95 -16.42
N ILE A 254 -15.90 18.11 -15.65
CA ILE A 254 -15.95 18.25 -14.19
C ILE A 254 -16.70 19.52 -13.79
N ASN A 255 -16.36 20.66 -14.40
CA ASN A 255 -17.01 21.94 -14.12
C ASN A 255 -18.51 21.91 -14.45
N ALA A 256 -18.92 21.15 -15.47
CA ALA A 256 -20.31 21.07 -15.89
C ALA A 256 -21.16 20.15 -15.01
N SER A 257 -20.62 19.03 -14.52
CA SER A 257 -21.44 17.94 -13.96
C SER A 257 -21.01 17.45 -12.56
N ALA A 258 -19.77 17.70 -12.12
CA ALA A 258 -19.27 17.07 -10.90
C ALA A 258 -19.76 17.76 -9.61
N SER A 259 -19.98 16.95 -8.57
CA SER A 259 -20.27 17.44 -7.22
C SER A 259 -19.07 18.18 -6.61
N GLN A 260 -19.30 19.27 -5.87
CA GLN A 260 -18.25 20.04 -5.19
C GLN A 260 -17.46 19.24 -4.12
N LYS A 261 -18.00 18.10 -3.69
CA LYS A 261 -17.39 17.20 -2.70
C LYS A 261 -16.63 16.03 -3.33
N MET A 262 -16.56 15.96 -4.67
CA MET A 262 -15.86 14.89 -5.36
C MET A 262 -14.35 14.97 -5.10
N TYR A 263 -13.72 13.80 -4.97
CA TYR A 263 -12.28 13.64 -4.92
C TYR A 263 -11.73 13.22 -6.28
N ILE A 264 -10.51 13.64 -6.59
CA ILE A 264 -9.82 13.30 -7.84
C ILE A 264 -8.46 12.70 -7.51
N VAL A 265 -8.21 11.53 -8.07
CA VAL A 265 -6.94 10.81 -7.92
C VAL A 265 -6.30 10.62 -9.27
N PHE A 266 -5.05 11.07 -9.37
CA PHE A 266 -4.16 10.79 -10.48
C PHE A 266 -3.19 9.68 -10.08
N PRO A 267 -3.25 8.51 -10.70
CA PRO A 267 -2.14 7.57 -10.66
C PRO A 267 -0.91 8.19 -11.35
N ASN A 268 0.29 7.74 -11.00
CA ASN A 268 1.53 8.23 -11.61
C ASN A 268 1.66 7.77 -13.08
N LEU A 269 0.87 8.33 -13.99
CA LEU A 269 0.89 8.08 -15.42
C LEU A 269 1.23 9.37 -16.17
N GLY A 270 2.23 9.29 -17.06
CA GLY A 270 2.74 10.46 -17.76
C GLY A 270 3.27 11.53 -16.81
N PRO A 271 3.05 12.84 -17.10
CA PRO A 271 3.51 13.93 -16.27
C PRO A 271 2.49 14.23 -15.15
N ALA A 272 2.33 13.31 -14.19
CA ALA A 272 1.18 13.27 -13.28
C ALA A 272 1.00 14.52 -12.39
N CYS A 273 2.07 15.04 -11.75
CA CYS A 273 1.97 16.28 -10.95
C CYS A 273 1.66 17.51 -11.81
N TYR A 274 2.15 17.51 -13.05
CA TYR A 274 1.82 18.54 -14.02
C TYR A 274 0.35 18.47 -14.44
N ASN A 275 -0.16 17.29 -14.76
CA ASN A 275 -1.56 17.07 -15.12
C ASN A 275 -2.51 17.49 -13.99
N ALA A 276 -2.20 17.13 -12.75
CA ALA A 276 -2.95 17.59 -11.58
C ALA A 276 -2.91 19.11 -11.41
N THR A 277 -1.76 19.74 -11.66
CA THR A 277 -1.62 21.21 -11.59
C THR A 277 -2.44 21.91 -12.68
N VAL A 278 -2.41 21.41 -13.91
CA VAL A 278 -3.21 21.92 -15.02
C VAL A 278 -4.70 21.76 -14.71
N LEU A 279 -5.13 20.56 -14.29
CA LEU A 279 -6.52 20.30 -13.96
C LEU A 279 -7.00 21.21 -12.81
N ALA A 280 -6.21 21.34 -11.74
CA ALA A 280 -6.55 22.18 -10.59
C ALA A 280 -6.62 23.68 -10.90
N ASN A 281 -5.96 24.13 -11.96
CA ASN A 281 -6.07 25.50 -12.44
C ASN A 281 -7.29 25.71 -13.36
N ALA A 282 -7.69 24.68 -14.12
CA ALA A 282 -8.84 24.73 -15.03
C ALA A 282 -10.19 24.45 -14.32
N VAL A 283 -10.18 23.64 -13.27
CA VAL A 283 -11.39 23.31 -12.49
C VAL A 283 -11.68 24.43 -11.48
N LYS A 284 -12.90 24.98 -11.54
CA LYS A 284 -13.39 26.04 -10.64
C LYS A 284 -14.40 25.52 -9.62
N SER A 285 -15.03 24.38 -9.89
CA SER A 285 -16.07 23.80 -9.04
C SER A 285 -15.53 23.05 -7.81
N LEU A 286 -14.25 22.68 -7.80
CA LEU A 286 -13.63 21.86 -6.75
C LEU A 286 -12.48 22.58 -6.05
N PRO A 287 -12.27 22.32 -4.75
CA PRO A 287 -11.09 22.80 -4.06
C PRO A 287 -9.84 22.02 -4.53
N ARG A 288 -8.71 22.72 -4.64
CA ARG A 288 -7.43 22.11 -5.06
C ARG A 288 -6.98 20.96 -4.15
N SER A 289 -7.34 21.00 -2.87
CA SER A 289 -7.03 19.93 -1.90
C SER A 289 -7.72 18.59 -2.18
N ASN A 290 -8.75 18.58 -3.03
CA ASN A 290 -9.45 17.36 -3.42
C ASN A 290 -8.77 16.64 -4.60
N ILE A 291 -7.73 17.24 -5.19
CA ILE A 291 -6.98 16.69 -6.29
C ILE A 291 -5.63 16.23 -5.75
N VAL A 292 -5.34 14.94 -5.91
CA VAL A 292 -4.07 14.37 -5.43
C VAL A 292 -3.47 13.44 -6.47
N VAL A 293 -2.14 13.35 -6.44
CA VAL A 293 -1.36 12.41 -7.25
C VAL A 293 -0.81 11.32 -6.36
N VAL A 294 -0.99 10.07 -6.76
CA VAL A 294 -0.37 8.93 -6.08
C VAL A 294 1.06 8.79 -6.56
N THR A 295 2.03 8.92 -5.65
CA THR A 295 3.46 8.89 -5.99
C THR A 295 4.24 7.81 -5.24
N SER A 296 3.58 7.12 -4.32
CA SER A 296 4.16 6.02 -3.53
C SER A 296 4.60 4.82 -4.38
N ASP A 297 4.11 4.68 -5.61
CA ASP A 297 4.51 3.62 -6.55
C ASP A 297 6.03 3.65 -6.84
N ILE A 298 6.63 4.83 -6.89
CA ILE A 298 8.07 5.00 -7.12
C ILE A 298 8.86 4.44 -5.92
N GLY A 299 8.42 4.72 -4.69
CA GLY A 299 9.03 4.17 -3.49
C GLY A 299 8.88 2.64 -3.42
N LEU A 300 7.69 2.12 -3.75
CA LEU A 300 7.41 0.68 -3.82
C LEU A 300 8.27 -0.06 -4.85
N ASP A 301 8.68 0.60 -5.93
CA ASP A 301 9.59 0.03 -6.92
C ASP A 301 11.03 -0.16 -6.39
N ILE A 302 11.46 0.69 -5.45
CA ILE A 302 12.83 0.73 -4.93
C ILE A 302 12.96 -0.09 -3.64
N VAL A 303 11.91 -0.13 -2.82
CA VAL A 303 11.95 -0.75 -1.49
C VAL A 303 12.45 -2.21 -1.49
N PRO A 304 12.18 -3.09 -2.48
CA PRO A 304 12.74 -4.45 -2.50
C PRO A 304 14.25 -4.50 -2.70
N VAL A 305 14.84 -3.51 -3.37
CA VAL A 305 16.30 -3.42 -3.51
C VAL A 305 16.91 -2.91 -2.20
N ALA A 306 16.32 -1.86 -1.63
CA ALA A 306 16.79 -1.29 -0.37
C ALA A 306 16.69 -2.31 0.79
N ALA A 307 15.60 -3.08 0.84
CA ALA A 307 15.40 -4.16 1.82
C ALA A 307 16.48 -5.24 1.76
N GLU A 308 16.85 -5.65 0.55
CA GLU A 308 17.89 -6.66 0.32
C GLU A 308 19.28 -6.15 0.71
N ILE A 309 19.61 -4.90 0.35
CA ILE A 309 20.90 -4.28 0.70
C ILE A 309 21.03 -4.12 2.21
N ALA A 310 20.00 -3.61 2.85
CA ALA A 310 19.99 -3.31 4.28
C ALA A 310 19.74 -4.54 5.16
N ASP A 311 19.45 -5.71 4.57
CA ASP A 311 19.02 -6.94 5.24
C ASP A 311 17.85 -6.70 6.22
N VAL A 312 16.87 -5.90 5.78
CA VAL A 312 15.65 -5.60 6.56
C VAL A 312 14.44 -6.22 5.88
N PRO A 313 13.61 -7.00 6.61
CA PRO A 313 12.39 -7.58 6.05
C PRO A 313 11.46 -6.50 5.48
N LEU A 314 10.93 -6.72 4.27
CA LEU A 314 10.06 -5.76 3.59
C LEU A 314 8.86 -5.28 4.43
N LYS A 315 8.27 -6.18 5.23
CA LYS A 315 7.14 -5.87 6.13
C LYS A 315 7.47 -4.82 7.20
N ASN A 316 8.76 -4.62 7.48
CA ASN A 316 9.25 -3.69 8.48
C ASN A 316 9.62 -2.33 7.87
N ILE A 317 9.69 -2.20 6.54
CA ILE A 317 10.08 -0.95 5.88
C ILE A 317 8.83 -0.21 5.43
N PHE A 318 8.73 1.07 5.78
CA PHE A 318 7.68 1.95 5.28
C PHE A 318 8.01 2.38 3.84
N CYS A 319 6.99 2.78 3.07
CA CYS A 319 7.22 3.23 1.70
C CYS A 319 8.19 4.44 1.68
N PRO A 320 9.28 4.39 0.92
CA PRO A 320 10.21 5.51 0.81
C PRO A 320 9.53 6.82 0.41
N PRO A 321 9.87 7.96 1.05
CA PRO A 321 9.42 9.28 0.66
C PRO A 321 9.80 9.63 -0.77
N VAL A 322 8.83 10.17 -1.51
CA VAL A 322 9.03 10.58 -2.91
C VAL A 322 8.82 12.08 -2.99
N TRP A 323 9.83 12.78 -3.46
CA TRP A 323 9.82 14.23 -3.60
C TRP A 323 9.93 14.62 -5.06
N GLY A 324 9.29 15.72 -5.45
CA GLY A 324 9.46 16.29 -6.77
C GLY A 324 8.18 16.46 -7.58
N PHE A 325 8.35 16.94 -8.79
CA PHE A 325 7.31 17.07 -9.80
C PHE A 325 7.18 15.75 -10.58
N VAL A 326 6.55 14.78 -9.93
CA VAL A 326 6.46 13.38 -10.39
C VAL A 326 5.89 13.29 -11.80
N GLY A 327 6.56 12.48 -12.62
CA GLY A 327 6.36 12.36 -14.06
C GLY A 327 7.29 13.22 -14.92
N ILE A 328 7.99 14.20 -14.32
CA ILE A 328 9.00 15.03 -15.01
C ILE A 328 10.33 14.96 -14.27
N ASN A 329 10.36 15.38 -13.00
CA ASN A 329 11.56 15.35 -12.17
C ASN A 329 11.20 14.97 -10.73
N HIS A 330 11.72 13.84 -10.26
CA HIS A 330 11.43 13.31 -8.93
C HIS A 330 12.57 12.47 -8.41
N LEU A 331 12.62 12.31 -7.09
CA LEU A 331 13.58 11.46 -6.41
C LEU A 331 12.90 10.75 -5.24
N ALA A 332 13.28 9.49 -5.03
CA ALA A 332 12.85 8.71 -3.87
C ALA A 332 13.98 8.69 -2.83
N ASP A 333 13.68 9.17 -1.64
CA ASP A 333 14.64 9.34 -0.57
C ASP A 333 14.69 8.10 0.31
N ILE A 334 15.74 7.31 0.13
CA ILE A 334 15.96 6.07 0.87
C ILE A 334 16.54 6.34 2.25
N HIS A 335 17.36 7.37 2.43
CA HIS A 335 18.01 7.63 3.71
C HIS A 335 17.01 8.01 4.81
N THR A 336 15.98 8.80 4.49
CA THR A 336 14.94 9.15 5.47
C THR A 336 13.79 8.15 5.54
N THR A 337 13.84 7.07 4.75
CA THR A 337 12.87 5.98 4.85
C THR A 337 12.88 5.39 6.25
N ILE A 338 11.70 5.20 6.84
CA ILE A 338 11.56 4.65 8.19
C ILE A 338 11.43 3.14 8.11
N HIS A 339 12.07 2.42 9.02
CA HIS A 339 11.83 1.00 9.25
C HIS A 339 11.59 0.70 10.73
N LYS A 340 10.90 -0.41 10.98
CA LYS A 340 10.71 -1.00 12.30
C LYS A 340 11.95 -1.83 12.64
N TYR A 341 12.58 -1.51 13.76
CA TYR A 341 13.73 -2.19 14.31
C TYR A 341 13.37 -2.72 15.69
N GLU A 342 13.65 -4.00 15.96
CA GLU A 342 13.49 -4.54 17.30
C GLU A 342 14.78 -4.30 18.09
N SER A 343 14.76 -3.30 18.97
CA SER A 343 15.87 -3.06 19.89
C SER A 343 15.82 -4.10 21.01
N PHE A 344 16.98 -4.68 21.33
CA PHE A 344 17.11 -5.62 22.44
C PHE A 344 17.75 -4.92 23.63
N ASP A 345 16.97 -4.76 24.70
CA ASP A 345 17.42 -4.19 25.97
C ASP A 345 17.75 -5.32 26.95
N PRO A 346 19.04 -5.64 27.16
CA PRO A 346 19.43 -6.71 28.07
C PRO A 346 19.19 -6.32 29.53
N TYR A 347 18.70 -7.26 30.35
CA TYR A 347 18.64 -7.05 31.79
C TYR A 347 20.05 -7.13 32.39
N ASN A 348 20.31 -6.41 33.49
CA ASN A 348 21.60 -6.40 34.19
C ASN A 348 22.16 -7.80 34.54
N ARG A 349 21.28 -8.81 34.64
CA ARG A 349 21.66 -10.21 34.87
C ARG A 349 22.32 -10.89 33.67
N PHE A 350 22.01 -10.47 32.45
CA PHE A 350 22.52 -11.08 31.21
C PHE A 350 24.04 -11.08 31.15
N ILE A 351 24.66 -9.98 31.56
CA ILE A 351 26.12 -9.81 31.53
C ILE A 351 26.80 -10.67 32.62
N LYS A 352 26.08 -10.98 33.70
CA LYS A 352 26.65 -11.60 34.92
C LYS A 352 26.52 -13.12 34.97
N VAL A 353 25.55 -13.71 34.26
CA VAL A 353 25.24 -15.14 34.37
C VAL A 353 25.22 -15.79 32.98
N ARG A 354 26.17 -16.68 32.71
CA ARG A 354 26.16 -17.54 31.52
C ARG A 354 25.13 -18.66 31.71
N ASN A 355 24.37 -18.99 30.66
CA ASN A 355 23.39 -20.10 30.62
C ASN A 355 22.17 -19.96 31.54
N SER A 356 21.66 -18.73 31.73
CA SER A 356 20.38 -18.52 32.44
C SER A 356 19.18 -18.90 31.55
N THR A 357 18.19 -19.58 32.13
CA THR A 357 16.89 -19.89 31.49
C THR A 357 15.86 -18.75 31.61
N LEU A 358 16.18 -17.71 32.38
CA LEU A 358 15.31 -16.56 32.58
C LEU A 358 15.40 -15.60 31.39
N CYS A 359 14.32 -14.84 31.16
CA CYS A 359 14.26 -13.85 30.09
C CYS A 359 15.50 -12.93 30.12
N VAL A 360 16.18 -12.81 28.99
CA VAL A 360 17.53 -12.23 28.96
C VAL A 360 17.48 -10.70 28.80
N GLY A 361 16.38 -10.19 28.27
CA GLY A 361 16.12 -8.77 28.04
C GLY A 361 14.70 -8.58 27.51
N THR A 362 14.41 -7.38 27.03
CA THR A 362 13.14 -7.06 26.37
C THR A 362 13.42 -6.66 24.93
N LEU A 363 12.56 -7.09 24.01
CA LEU A 363 12.54 -6.57 22.64
C LEU A 363 11.52 -5.45 22.56
N THR A 364 11.97 -4.26 22.18
CA THR A 364 11.12 -3.08 22.00
C THR A 364 11.14 -2.67 20.52
N PRO A 365 9.98 -2.61 19.85
CA PRO A 365 9.93 -2.12 18.49
C PRO A 365 10.15 -0.60 18.48
N GLU A 366 11.16 -0.17 17.73
CA GLU A 366 11.52 1.22 17.51
C GLU A 366 11.38 1.57 16.02
N LEU A 367 11.13 2.85 15.73
CA LEU A 367 11.15 3.38 14.38
C LEU A 367 12.49 4.09 14.17
N ARG A 368 13.26 3.67 13.16
CA ARG A 368 14.56 4.26 12.82
C ARG A 368 14.61 4.59 11.33
N SER A 369 15.45 5.56 10.96
CA SER A 369 15.72 5.86 9.56
C SER A 369 16.66 4.80 8.97
N MET A 370 16.53 4.53 7.67
CA MET A 370 17.41 3.62 6.93
C MET A 370 18.81 4.22 6.68
N GLU A 371 19.01 5.50 6.97
CA GLU A 371 20.26 6.25 6.78
C GLU A 371 21.49 5.48 7.25
N TYR A 372 21.47 4.91 8.47
CA TYR A 372 22.64 4.23 9.04
C TYR A 372 22.96 2.89 8.38
N LEU A 373 21.96 2.23 7.76
CA LEU A 373 22.14 0.98 7.02
C LEU A 373 22.61 1.24 5.59
N MET A 374 22.20 2.38 5.03
CA MET A 374 22.45 2.75 3.65
C MET A 374 23.63 3.71 3.48
N PHE A 375 24.24 4.18 4.56
CA PHE A 375 25.27 5.23 4.55
C PHE A 375 26.45 4.95 3.62
N SER A 376 26.86 3.67 3.53
CA SER A 376 28.05 3.26 2.78
C SER A 376 27.74 2.52 1.47
N ASP A 377 26.47 2.40 1.08
CA ASP A 377 26.09 1.63 -0.11
C ASP A 377 25.95 2.53 -1.34
N ASP A 378 26.94 2.45 -2.23
CA ASP A 378 26.93 3.15 -3.53
C ASP A 378 26.27 2.31 -4.65
N THR A 379 25.82 1.09 -4.35
CA THR A 379 25.32 0.12 -5.35
C THR A 379 23.82 0.18 -5.57
N LEU A 380 23.06 0.78 -4.64
CA LEU A 380 21.59 0.88 -4.66
C LEU A 380 21.07 1.30 -6.03
N TRP A 381 21.49 2.46 -6.54
CA TRP A 381 20.94 3.02 -7.78
C TRP A 381 21.31 2.19 -9.01
N THR A 382 22.47 1.56 -9.01
CA THR A 382 22.90 0.62 -10.05
C THR A 382 21.99 -0.61 -10.07
N LYS A 383 21.75 -1.25 -8.92
CA LYS A 383 20.83 -2.40 -8.81
C LYS A 383 19.38 -2.04 -9.17
N VAL A 384 18.92 -0.86 -8.76
CA VAL A 384 17.59 -0.35 -9.14
C VAL A 384 17.47 -0.20 -10.66
N ALA A 385 18.51 0.33 -11.31
CA ALA A 385 18.52 0.50 -12.75
C ALA A 385 18.55 -0.83 -13.51
N GLU A 386 19.36 -1.79 -13.06
CA GLU A 386 19.40 -3.15 -13.61
C GLU A 386 18.02 -3.84 -13.52
N ARG A 387 17.36 -3.77 -12.36
CA ARG A 387 15.99 -4.30 -12.21
C ARG A 387 14.98 -3.61 -13.12
N LYS A 388 15.09 -2.28 -13.30
CA LYS A 388 14.22 -1.54 -14.24
C LYS A 388 14.43 -1.99 -15.69
N ILE A 389 15.68 -2.25 -16.10
CA ILE A 389 15.99 -2.78 -17.43
C ILE A 389 15.40 -4.18 -17.60
N GLN A 390 15.57 -5.07 -16.63
CA GLN A 390 14.98 -6.42 -16.66
C GLN A 390 13.45 -6.38 -16.76
N LYS A 391 12.79 -5.52 -15.96
CA LYS A 391 11.34 -5.30 -16.07
C LYS A 391 10.92 -4.82 -17.47
N LYS A 392 11.68 -3.92 -18.10
CA LYS A 392 11.38 -3.42 -19.45
C LYS A 392 11.58 -4.48 -20.53
N LEU A 393 12.50 -5.42 -20.34
CA LEU A 393 12.74 -6.54 -21.26
C LEU A 393 11.65 -7.63 -21.18
N SER A 394 10.84 -7.64 -20.12
CA SER A 394 9.66 -8.50 -20.07
C SER A 394 8.61 -8.05 -21.10
N GLU A 395 8.03 -8.99 -21.84
CA GLU A 395 7.11 -8.72 -22.95
C GLU A 395 5.85 -7.94 -22.55
N ARG A 396 5.52 -7.91 -21.24
CA ARG A 396 4.41 -7.15 -20.66
C ARG A 396 4.79 -6.62 -19.26
N PRO A 397 5.32 -5.39 -19.14
CA PRO A 397 5.66 -4.84 -17.83
C PRO A 397 4.38 -4.55 -17.04
N ILE A 398 4.06 -5.40 -16.07
CA ILE A 398 2.86 -5.25 -15.23
C ILE A 398 3.10 -4.12 -14.23
N CYS A 399 2.30 -3.05 -14.32
CA CYS A 399 2.39 -1.89 -13.45
C CYS A 399 1.65 -2.07 -12.11
N ILE A 400 1.85 -3.21 -11.44
CA ILE A 400 1.14 -3.60 -10.19
C ILE A 400 1.33 -2.55 -9.10
N ASN A 401 2.55 -2.01 -8.94
CA ASN A 401 2.86 -1.03 -7.90
C ASN A 401 2.02 0.25 -8.01
N LYS A 402 1.62 0.64 -9.22
CA LYS A 402 0.72 1.78 -9.43
C LYS A 402 -0.70 1.49 -8.95
N ALA A 403 -1.23 0.30 -9.30
CA ALA A 403 -2.55 -0.13 -8.81
C ALA A 403 -2.56 -0.24 -7.28
N VAL A 404 -1.54 -0.88 -6.68
CA VAL A 404 -1.41 -1.03 -5.23
C VAL A 404 -1.34 0.32 -4.53
N ALA A 405 -0.56 1.27 -5.05
CA ALA A 405 -0.46 2.60 -4.47
C ALA A 405 -1.81 3.35 -4.52
N VAL A 406 -2.55 3.24 -5.63
CA VAL A 406 -3.89 3.84 -5.77
C VAL A 406 -4.87 3.21 -4.79
N LEU A 407 -4.92 1.88 -4.72
CA LEU A 407 -5.80 1.15 -3.81
C LEU A 407 -5.53 1.49 -2.34
N ASN A 408 -4.25 1.59 -1.95
CA ASN A 408 -3.86 2.00 -0.61
C ASN A 408 -4.34 3.43 -0.30
N LEU A 409 -4.19 4.37 -1.24
CA LEU A 409 -4.70 5.73 -1.06
C LEU A 409 -6.23 5.73 -0.92
N VAL A 410 -6.96 5.04 -1.81
CA VAL A 410 -8.43 5.00 -1.77
C VAL A 410 -8.93 4.40 -0.46
N LYS A 411 -8.28 3.31 -0.03
CA LYS A 411 -8.52 2.69 1.26
C LYS A 411 -8.36 3.71 2.39
N LEU A 412 -7.22 4.40 2.47
CA LEU A 412 -6.95 5.38 3.50
C LEU A 412 -7.92 6.57 3.45
N TRP A 413 -8.20 7.11 2.27
CA TRP A 413 -8.95 8.35 2.13
C TRP A 413 -10.46 8.17 2.35
N LEU A 414 -11.06 7.08 1.85
CA LEU A 414 -12.51 6.87 1.96
C LEU A 414 -12.90 6.08 3.21
N PHE A 415 -12.10 5.09 3.60
CA PHE A 415 -12.50 4.14 4.65
C PHE A 415 -11.96 4.53 6.02
N TYR A 416 -10.78 5.15 6.11
CA TYR A 416 -10.14 5.50 7.38
C TYR A 416 -10.10 7.03 7.58
N PRO A 417 -10.98 7.62 8.40
CA PRO A 417 -11.11 9.08 8.49
C PRO A 417 -9.92 9.81 9.15
N ASP A 418 -9.06 9.10 9.89
CA ASP A 418 -7.88 9.67 10.55
C ASP A 418 -6.74 8.63 10.62
N PRO A 419 -6.09 8.31 9.49
CA PRO A 419 -4.95 7.44 9.48
C PRO A 419 -3.76 8.18 10.09
N LYS A 420 -3.20 7.64 11.19
CA LYS A 420 -1.94 8.13 11.79
C LYS A 420 -0.70 7.92 10.90
N ASN A 421 -0.89 7.52 9.64
CA ASN A 421 0.17 7.14 8.73
C ASN A 421 0.49 8.29 7.78
N VAL A 422 1.78 8.57 7.61
CA VAL A 422 2.28 9.46 6.57
C VAL A 422 2.28 8.71 5.23
N VAL A 423 1.78 9.34 4.17
CA VAL A 423 1.75 8.78 2.81
C VAL A 423 2.40 9.77 1.84
N ASN A 424 3.06 9.28 0.79
CA ASN A 424 3.66 10.15 -0.22
C ASN A 424 2.66 10.42 -1.34
N LEU A 425 2.36 11.70 -1.54
CA LEU A 425 1.36 12.18 -2.49
C LEU A 425 1.83 13.49 -3.15
N GLY A 426 1.46 13.66 -4.42
CA GLY A 426 1.49 14.95 -5.09
C GLY A 426 0.28 15.77 -4.67
N ILE A 427 0.49 16.76 -3.80
CA ILE A 427 -0.56 17.63 -3.26
C ILE A 427 -0.19 19.09 -3.49
N PRO A 428 -1.15 20.03 -3.42
CA PRO A 428 -0.84 21.46 -3.52
C PRO A 428 0.17 21.89 -2.45
N CYS A 429 1.25 22.56 -2.86
CA CYS A 429 2.17 23.14 -1.87
C CYS A 429 1.49 24.27 -1.09
N ASN A 430 1.82 24.37 0.20
CA ASN A 430 1.30 25.39 1.11
C ASN A 430 2.41 26.18 1.84
N GLY A 431 3.66 26.08 1.39
CA GLY A 431 4.83 26.65 2.09
C GLY A 431 5.60 25.65 2.95
N ALA A 432 5.05 24.47 3.22
CA ALA A 432 5.74 23.41 3.96
C ALA A 432 7.06 23.02 3.27
N PHE A 433 8.03 22.60 4.08
CA PHE A 433 9.39 22.24 3.64
C PHE A 433 10.14 23.35 2.89
N GLY A 434 9.69 24.61 3.00
CA GLY A 434 10.27 25.75 2.27
C GLY A 434 9.82 25.85 0.81
N LEU A 435 8.87 25.02 0.37
CA LEU A 435 8.39 25.00 -1.00
C LEU A 435 7.49 26.20 -1.29
N THR A 436 7.83 26.98 -2.32
CA THR A 436 7.06 28.15 -2.79
C THR A 436 6.32 27.91 -4.10
N PHE A 437 6.46 26.72 -4.69
CA PHE A 437 5.80 26.35 -5.95
C PHE A 437 4.27 26.34 -5.82
N GLY A 438 3.57 27.07 -6.68
CA GLY A 438 2.10 27.21 -6.61
C GLY A 438 1.28 26.04 -7.20
N GLY A 439 1.86 24.85 -7.33
CA GLY A 439 1.25 23.68 -7.98
C GLY A 439 1.24 22.42 -7.12
N HIS A 440 0.98 21.28 -7.75
CA HIS A 440 1.07 19.97 -7.08
C HIS A 440 2.51 19.48 -7.09
N PHE A 441 3.00 19.06 -5.93
CA PHE A 441 4.35 18.56 -5.76
C PHE A 441 4.32 17.35 -4.83
N SER A 442 5.06 16.30 -5.19
CA SER A 442 5.16 15.10 -4.37
C SER A 442 5.91 15.40 -3.09
N GLN A 443 5.29 15.07 -1.97
CA GLN A 443 5.86 15.24 -0.63
C GLN A 443 5.13 14.31 0.37
N PRO A 444 5.71 14.05 1.54
CA PRO A 444 5.04 13.36 2.63
C PRO A 444 3.80 14.14 3.07
N ALA A 445 2.68 13.43 3.25
CA ALA A 445 1.36 14.01 3.53
C ALA A 445 0.60 13.23 4.61
N ASN A 446 -0.19 13.96 5.40
CA ASN A 446 -1.12 13.42 6.39
C ASN A 446 -2.55 13.77 6.00
N LEU A 447 -3.49 12.91 6.36
CA LEU A 447 -4.92 13.21 6.20
C LEU A 447 -5.40 13.90 7.48
N VAL A 448 -5.69 15.20 7.40
CA VAL A 448 -6.19 16.01 8.51
C VAL A 448 -7.58 16.50 8.17
N ASN A 449 -8.58 16.16 8.98
CA ASN A 449 -9.99 16.56 8.77
C ASN A 449 -10.51 16.25 7.35
N GLY A 450 -10.13 15.09 6.79
CA GLY A 450 -10.53 14.64 5.45
C GLY A 450 -9.81 15.32 4.28
N LYS A 451 -8.79 16.15 4.55
CA LYS A 451 -7.95 16.80 3.54
C LYS A 451 -6.50 16.35 3.67
N TRP A 452 -5.83 16.12 2.55
CA TRP A 452 -4.40 15.84 2.54
C TRP A 452 -3.62 17.14 2.69
N GLU A 453 -2.78 17.19 3.72
CA GLU A 453 -1.91 18.31 4.02
C GLU A 453 -0.46 17.82 4.12
N PRO A 454 0.54 18.64 3.77
CA PRO A 454 1.94 18.27 3.93
C PRO A 454 2.26 17.92 5.38
N ALA A 455 2.97 16.82 5.58
CA ALA A 455 3.43 16.38 6.89
C ALA A 455 4.64 17.22 7.33
N SER A 456 4.44 18.50 7.68
CA SER A 456 5.51 19.48 7.93
C SER A 456 6.54 19.07 8.99
N ASN A 457 6.23 18.09 9.84
CA ASN A 457 7.12 17.51 10.84
C ASN A 457 7.99 16.35 10.31
N TYR A 458 7.81 15.94 9.06
CA TYR A 458 8.61 14.91 8.43
C TYR A 458 10.04 15.41 8.15
N ALA A 459 11.02 14.52 8.20
CA ALA A 459 12.41 14.88 7.98
C ALA A 459 12.65 15.31 6.52
N LEU A 460 13.41 16.38 6.32
CA LEU A 460 13.92 16.72 4.99
C LEU A 460 14.93 15.65 4.54
N PRO A 461 15.05 15.42 3.23
CA PRO A 461 16.05 14.52 2.69
C PRO A 461 17.45 14.84 3.16
N ARG A 462 18.19 13.78 3.47
CA ARG A 462 19.57 13.84 3.93
C ARG A 462 20.57 13.35 2.88
N ASP A 463 20.09 12.86 1.75
CA ASP A 463 20.95 12.49 0.63
C ASP A 463 21.67 13.75 0.11
N PRO A 464 23.01 13.81 0.13
CA PRO A 464 23.76 14.98 -0.33
C PRO A 464 23.56 15.27 -1.82
N ASN A 465 23.13 14.29 -2.60
CA ASN A 465 22.82 14.45 -4.02
C ASN A 465 21.37 14.93 -4.26
N MET A 466 20.58 15.09 -3.19
CA MET A 466 19.18 15.49 -3.27
C MET A 466 19.00 16.93 -2.81
N SER A 467 18.66 17.81 -3.76
CA SER A 467 18.26 19.18 -3.48
C SER A 467 16.77 19.38 -3.80
N ILE A 468 15.96 19.58 -2.76
CA ILE A 468 14.54 19.92 -2.93
C ILE A 468 14.37 21.23 -3.70
N SER A 469 15.23 22.23 -3.44
CA SER A 469 15.16 23.52 -4.13
C SER A 469 15.37 23.35 -5.64
N TYR A 470 16.30 22.49 -6.05
CA TYR A 470 16.52 22.16 -7.47
C TYR A 470 15.29 21.49 -8.10
N LEU A 471 14.66 20.53 -7.41
CA LEU A 471 13.42 19.89 -7.88
C LEU A 471 12.29 20.92 -8.04
N GLU A 472 12.19 21.86 -7.10
CA GLU A 472 11.18 22.93 -7.11
C GLU A 472 11.44 23.93 -8.25
N GLU A 473 12.68 24.36 -8.46
CA GLU A 473 13.07 25.28 -9.54
C GLU A 473 12.70 24.70 -10.91
N ILE A 474 12.96 23.41 -11.13
CA ILE A 474 12.55 22.73 -12.35
C ILE A 474 11.02 22.73 -12.50
N ALA A 475 10.28 22.47 -11.43
CA ALA A 475 8.81 22.51 -11.46
C ALA A 475 8.28 23.92 -11.83
N LYS A 476 8.88 24.97 -11.28
CA LYS A 476 8.57 26.37 -11.61
C LYS A 476 8.89 26.69 -13.07
N LEU A 477 10.06 26.27 -13.56
CA LEU A 477 10.47 26.49 -14.96
C LEU A 477 9.47 25.87 -15.93
N TRP A 478 9.07 24.62 -15.71
CA TRP A 478 8.05 23.97 -16.56
C TRP A 478 6.72 24.72 -16.56
N SER A 479 6.33 25.30 -15.42
CA SER A 479 5.11 26.11 -15.32
C SER A 479 5.22 27.46 -16.04
N VAL A 480 6.42 28.02 -16.18
CA VAL A 480 6.69 29.25 -16.95
C VAL A 480 6.72 28.95 -18.45
N VAL A 481 7.45 27.91 -18.86
CA VAL A 481 7.55 27.47 -20.27
C VAL A 481 6.16 27.27 -20.87
N MET A 482 5.22 26.70 -20.10
CA MET A 482 3.85 26.51 -20.57
C MET A 482 3.06 27.81 -20.72
N ARG A 483 3.19 28.77 -19.80
CA ARG A 483 2.55 30.09 -19.95
C ARG A 483 3.04 30.81 -21.21
N LEU A 484 4.34 30.68 -21.50
CA LEU A 484 4.93 31.25 -22.71
C LEU A 484 4.42 30.54 -23.98
N TRP A 485 4.28 29.20 -23.94
CA TRP A 485 3.69 28.43 -25.04
C TRP A 485 2.25 28.85 -25.34
N ASP A 486 1.45 29.12 -24.30
CA ASP A 486 0.06 29.58 -24.44
C ASP A 486 -0.05 30.98 -25.06
N MET A 487 0.92 31.86 -24.78
CA MET A 487 0.91 33.23 -25.27
C MET A 487 1.44 33.36 -26.70
N TRP A 488 2.40 32.53 -27.12
CA TRP A 488 3.17 32.75 -28.37
C TRP A 488 3.30 31.53 -29.28
N GLY A 489 2.76 30.37 -28.90
CA GLY A 489 2.88 29.14 -29.68
C GLY A 489 4.34 28.70 -29.88
N ALA A 490 4.61 27.92 -30.93
CA ALA A 490 5.90 27.27 -31.19
C ALA A 490 7.07 28.22 -31.55
N LEU A 491 6.89 29.55 -31.47
CA LEU A 491 7.84 30.51 -32.05
C LEU A 491 9.11 30.76 -31.20
N TRP A 492 9.20 30.25 -29.96
CA TRP A 492 10.37 30.45 -29.10
C TRP A 492 10.79 29.19 -28.33
N THR A 493 11.23 28.16 -29.06
CA THR A 493 12.03 27.07 -28.46
C THR A 493 13.45 27.54 -28.11
N VAL A 494 13.92 28.70 -28.60
CA VAL A 494 15.32 29.14 -28.49
C VAL A 494 15.64 29.83 -27.15
N GLU A 495 14.76 30.68 -26.60
CA GLU A 495 15.01 31.38 -25.31
C GLU A 495 14.81 30.45 -24.10
N ALA A 496 13.84 29.54 -24.18
CA ALA A 496 13.68 28.49 -23.17
C ALA A 496 14.93 27.58 -23.11
N LEU A 497 15.59 27.34 -24.25
CA LEU A 497 16.87 26.63 -24.33
C LEU A 497 18.02 27.41 -23.69
N VAL A 498 18.03 28.74 -23.79
CA VAL A 498 19.03 29.61 -23.14
C VAL A 498 18.86 29.61 -21.61
N LEU A 499 17.62 29.63 -21.10
CA LEU A 499 17.35 29.45 -19.67
C LEU A 499 17.70 28.03 -19.19
N PHE A 500 17.45 27.00 -20.02
CA PHE A 500 17.81 25.61 -19.71
C PHE A 500 19.32 25.39 -19.66
N LEU A 501 20.08 26.01 -20.57
CA LEU A 501 21.54 26.02 -20.57
C LEU A 501 22.12 26.85 -19.41
N GLY A 502 21.46 27.95 -19.03
CA GLY A 502 21.88 28.78 -17.88
C GLY A 502 21.78 28.06 -16.54
N VAL A 503 20.74 27.23 -16.34
CA VAL A 503 20.56 26.41 -15.12
C VAL A 503 21.50 25.20 -15.09
N LEU A 504 21.88 24.65 -16.25
CA LEU A 504 22.94 23.63 -16.34
C LEU A 504 24.35 24.22 -16.17
N ALA A 505 24.50 25.54 -16.35
CA ALA A 505 25.79 26.24 -16.33
C ALA A 505 26.09 26.98 -15.01
N THR A 506 25.20 26.95 -14.00
CA THR A 506 25.59 27.40 -12.66
C THR A 506 26.58 26.41 -12.06
N PRO A 507 27.86 26.79 -11.85
CA PRO A 507 28.80 25.92 -11.18
C PRO A 507 28.31 25.70 -9.76
N LEU A 508 28.28 24.44 -9.32
CA LEU A 508 28.39 24.14 -7.89
C LEU A 508 29.64 24.86 -7.40
N ASP A 509 29.50 25.78 -6.46
CA ASP A 509 30.67 26.38 -5.80
C ASP A 509 31.59 25.24 -5.30
N PRO A 510 32.90 25.33 -5.56
CA PRO A 510 33.82 24.24 -5.29
C PRO A 510 33.98 24.05 -3.78
N VAL A 511 33.62 22.87 -3.29
CA VAL A 511 34.08 22.36 -1.98
C VAL A 511 35.62 22.35 -1.98
N PRO A 512 36.31 22.76 -0.90
CA PRO A 512 37.76 22.97 -0.90
C PRO A 512 38.53 21.72 -1.31
N GLN A 513 39.50 21.93 -2.21
CA GLN A 513 40.44 20.91 -2.67
C GLN A 513 41.29 20.39 -1.52
N SER A 514 41.12 19.13 -1.14
CA SER A 514 42.22 18.32 -0.64
C SER A 514 41.95 16.83 -0.86
N LEU A 515 42.89 16.17 -1.58
CA LEU A 515 43.09 14.72 -1.74
C LEU A 515 42.02 14.05 -2.63
N GLY A 516 42.26 13.71 -3.91
CA GLY A 516 43.46 13.13 -4.51
C GLY A 516 43.19 11.66 -4.80
N GLY A 517 42.68 11.35 -6.00
CA GLY A 517 42.58 9.97 -6.50
C GLY A 517 41.23 9.62 -7.16
N GLU A 518 41.25 9.53 -8.49
CA GLU A 518 40.36 8.73 -9.35
C GLU A 518 38.83 9.00 -9.28
N ARG A 519 38.39 10.02 -10.03
CA ARG A 519 37.00 10.13 -10.52
C ARG A 519 36.96 10.12 -12.05
N ARG A 520 36.86 8.93 -12.63
CA ARG A 520 36.27 8.70 -13.95
C ARG A 520 35.26 7.58 -13.78
N LEU A 521 33.96 7.92 -13.83
CA LEU A 521 32.75 7.07 -14.01
C LEU A 521 31.55 7.58 -13.16
N TYR A 522 31.18 8.87 -13.27
CA TYR A 522 29.94 9.38 -12.66
C TYR A 522 29.22 10.40 -13.58
N TYR A 523 29.18 10.12 -14.88
CA TYR A 523 28.48 10.94 -15.89
C TYR A 523 27.42 10.15 -16.67
N SER A 524 26.71 9.21 -16.03
CA SER A 524 25.73 8.37 -16.73
C SER A 524 24.26 8.59 -16.38
N TYR A 525 23.91 9.55 -15.52
CA TYR A 525 22.50 9.88 -15.23
C TYR A 525 22.01 11.24 -15.76
N ALA A 526 22.87 12.00 -16.45
CA ALA A 526 22.49 13.23 -17.16
C ALA A 526 22.36 13.07 -18.69
N LEU A 527 22.64 11.89 -19.26
CA LEU A 527 22.76 11.69 -20.71
C LEU A 527 21.52 11.07 -21.40
N PHE A 528 20.38 10.94 -20.71
CA PHE A 528 19.13 10.53 -21.36
C PHE A 528 18.29 11.68 -21.94
N PHE A 529 18.79 12.92 -21.89
CA PHE A 529 18.17 14.10 -22.51
C PHE A 529 18.93 14.66 -23.73
N SER A 530 19.84 13.89 -24.33
CA SER A 530 20.35 14.21 -25.67
C SER A 530 20.43 12.97 -26.56
N LYS A 531 19.29 12.60 -27.15
CA LYS A 531 19.18 12.16 -28.54
C LYS A 531 17.74 12.21 -29.00
#